data_AF-A0A957KPS6-F1
#
_entry.id   AF-A0A957KPS6-F1
#
_cell.length_a   1.000
_cell.length_b   1.000
_cell.length_c   1.000
_cell.angle_alpha   90.00
_cell.angle_beta   90.00
_cell.angle_gamma   90.00
#
_symmetry.space_group_name_H-M   'P 1'
#
loop_
_entity.id
_entity.type
_entity.pdbx_description
1 polymer ?
#
loop_
_entity_poly.entity_id
_entity_poly.type
_entity_poly.pdbx_seq_one_letter_code
_entity_poly.pdbx_strand_id
1 'polypeptide(L)'
;AIMLAFLVAIGVMEGVAPAAVLARFGLPDSASVVTGLLGHLAVSAVLGLVWGVLYGSLLRRTPLPAWLLGAAYGLALYVGAALFVVGATGLADFAAWELLAAHLAYGVTLGLLSGRSRQDE
;
A
#
# COMPACT_ATOMS: atom_id res chain seq x y z
N ALA A 1 6.60 -1.55 -0.66
CA ALA A 1 7.22 -2.84 -0.99
C ALA A 1 6.30 -4.04 -0.67
N ILE A 2 5.75 -4.15 0.55
CA ILE A 2 4.90 -5.30 0.94
C ILE A 2 3.62 -5.41 0.09
N MET A 3 2.93 -4.30 -0.15
CA MET A 3 1.75 -4.26 -1.02
C MET A 3 2.07 -4.79 -2.44
N LEU A 4 3.16 -4.28 -3.02
CA LEU A 4 3.64 -4.69 -4.34
C LEU A 4 3.96 -6.20 -4.38
N ALA A 5 4.72 -6.69 -3.40
CA ALA A 5 5.08 -8.10 -3.30
C ALA A 5 3.84 -8.99 -3.17
N PHE A 6 2.85 -8.57 -2.37
CA PHE A 6 1.57 -9.26 -2.21
C PHE A 6 0.81 -9.35 -3.53
N LEU A 7 0.64 -8.23 -4.25
CA LEU A 7 -0.10 -8.20 -5.52
C LEU A 7 0.64 -8.95 -6.63
N VAL A 8 1.97 -8.92 -6.66
CA VAL A 8 2.76 -9.75 -7.58
C VAL A 8 2.56 -11.23 -7.26
N ALA A 9 2.57 -11.63 -5.99
CA ALA A 9 2.35 -13.02 -5.60
C ALA A 9 0.96 -13.51 -6.01
N ILE A 10 -0.09 -12.70 -5.80
CA ILE A 10 -1.45 -13.02 -6.26
C ILE A 10 -1.49 -13.14 -7.78
N GLY A 11 -1.00 -12.15 -8.52
CA GLY A 11 -1.02 -12.21 -9.97
C GLY A 11 -0.28 -13.43 -10.52
N VAL A 12 0.83 -13.84 -9.91
CA VAL A 12 1.54 -15.08 -10.27
C VAL A 12 0.70 -16.33 -10.01
N MET A 13 -0.03 -16.39 -8.89
CA MET A 13 -0.96 -17.49 -8.60
C MET A 13 -2.13 -17.55 -9.60
N GLU A 14 -2.49 -16.41 -10.19
CA GLU A 14 -3.49 -16.28 -11.26
C GLU A 14 -2.93 -16.50 -12.67
N GLY A 15 -1.63 -16.80 -12.80
CA GLY A 15 -0.96 -17.02 -14.10
C GLY A 15 -0.53 -15.74 -14.83
N VAL A 16 -0.58 -14.58 -14.18
CA VAL A 16 -0.12 -13.30 -14.71
C VAL A 16 1.38 -13.13 -14.47
N ALA A 17 2.14 -12.77 -15.50
CA ALA A 17 3.57 -12.51 -15.36
C ALA A 17 3.84 -11.32 -14.41
N PRO A 18 4.87 -11.37 -13.54
CA PRO A 18 5.20 -10.27 -12.62
C PRO A 18 5.36 -8.91 -13.31
N ALA A 19 5.97 -8.89 -14.50
CA ALA A 19 6.11 -7.69 -15.31
C ALA A 19 4.76 -7.06 -15.69
N ALA A 20 3.76 -7.89 -16.01
CA ALA A 20 2.42 -7.41 -16.34
C ALA A 20 1.72 -6.84 -15.10
N VAL A 21 1.88 -7.45 -13.93
CA VAL A 21 1.37 -6.90 -12.65
C VAL A 21 1.99 -5.54 -12.36
N LEU A 22 3.32 -5.40 -12.53
CA LEU A 22 4.03 -4.15 -12.29
C LEU A 22 3.63 -3.04 -13.28
N ALA A 23 3.38 -3.39 -14.54
CA ALA A 23 2.93 -2.43 -15.55
C ALA A 23 1.55 -1.82 -15.23
N ARG A 24 0.68 -2.52 -14.48
CA ARG A 24 -0.66 -2.01 -14.07
C ARG A 24 -0.60 -0.80 -13.13
N PHE A 25 0.54 -0.56 -12.48
CA PHE A 25 0.76 0.63 -11.65
C PHE A 25 1.22 1.86 -12.47
N GLY A 26 1.44 1.69 -13.78
CA GLY A 26 1.75 2.78 -14.69
C GLY A 26 0.55 3.69 -14.95
N LEU A 27 0.82 4.88 -15.48
CA LEU A 27 -0.23 5.74 -16.05
C LEU A 27 -0.84 5.05 -17.28
N PRO A 28 -2.13 5.28 -17.58
CA PRO A 28 -2.73 4.88 -18.85
C PRO A 28 -1.84 5.45 -19.97
N ASP A 29 -1.43 4.59 -20.91
CA ASP A 29 -0.46 4.84 -21.99
C ASP A 29 1.03 4.56 -21.71
N SER A 30 1.39 4.19 -20.47
CA SER A 30 2.76 3.79 -20.12
C SER A 30 2.84 2.32 -19.70
N ALA A 31 2.99 1.40 -20.68
CA ALA A 31 3.17 -0.03 -20.43
C ALA A 31 4.55 -0.40 -19.82
N SER A 32 5.26 0.57 -19.24
CA SER A 32 6.61 0.41 -18.72
C SER A 32 6.59 -0.16 -17.30
N VAL A 33 7.16 -1.35 -17.15
CA VAL A 33 7.40 -2.01 -15.85
C VAL A 33 8.14 -1.08 -14.89
N VAL A 34 9.16 -0.39 -15.39
CA VAL A 34 9.98 0.53 -14.60
C VAL A 34 9.15 1.72 -14.11
N THR A 35 8.32 2.28 -14.99
CA THR A 35 7.46 3.42 -14.64
C THR A 35 6.43 3.03 -13.59
N GLY A 36 5.76 1.87 -13.74
CA GLY A 36 4.80 1.38 -12.75
C GLY A 36 5.44 1.09 -11.39
N LEU A 37 6.63 0.45 -11.39
CA LEU A 37 7.40 0.21 -10.17
C LEU A 37 7.79 1.51 -9.47
N LEU A 38 8.38 2.46 -10.20
CA LEU A 38 8.80 3.74 -9.62
C LEU A 38 7.61 4.58 -9.15
N GLY A 39 6.50 4.59 -9.90
CA GLY A 39 5.26 5.24 -9.48
C GLY A 39 4.73 4.68 -8.17
N HIS A 40 4.66 3.35 -8.06
CA HIS A 40 4.22 2.69 -6.82
C HIS A 40 5.16 2.97 -5.64
N LEU A 41 6.47 2.96 -5.87
CA LEU A 41 7.46 3.27 -4.84
C LEU A 41 7.37 4.73 -4.39
N ALA A 42 7.20 5.67 -5.31
CA ALA A 42 7.05 7.09 -5.01
C ALA A 42 5.80 7.35 -4.16
N VAL A 43 4.65 6.81 -4.57
CA VAL A 43 3.39 6.90 -3.79
C VAL A 43 3.56 6.24 -2.43
N SER A 44 4.14 5.04 -2.37
CA SER A 44 4.38 4.35 -1.10
C SER A 44 5.27 5.16 -0.15
N ALA A 45 6.33 5.81 -0.66
CA ALA A 45 7.22 6.62 0.14
C ALA A 45 6.50 7.85 0.73
N VAL A 46 5.71 8.56 -0.07
CA VAL A 46 4.91 9.71 0.38
C VAL A 46 3.90 9.27 1.44
N LEU A 47 3.17 8.18 1.22
CA LEU A 47 2.20 7.67 2.19
C LEU A 47 2.89 7.18 3.48
N GLY A 48 4.04 6.52 3.37
CA GLY A 48 4.86 6.14 4.52
C GLY A 48 5.33 7.36 5.34
N LEU A 49 5.72 8.44 4.68
CA LEU A 49 6.08 9.70 5.34
C LEU A 49 4.88 10.32 6.06
N VAL A 50 3.71 10.37 5.42
CA VAL A 50 2.46 10.86 6.03
C VAL A 50 2.14 10.05 7.29
N TRP A 51 2.24 8.72 7.21
CA TRP A 51 2.08 7.85 8.38
C TRP A 51 3.09 8.19 9.49
N GLY A 52 4.37 8.33 9.16
CA GLY A 52 5.42 8.65 10.14
C GLY A 52 5.14 9.94 10.89
N VAL A 53 4.70 10.99 10.17
CA VAL A 53 4.32 12.27 10.77
C VAL A 53 3.09 12.11 11.66
N LEU A 54 2.02 11.46 11.17
CA LEU A 54 0.78 11.24 11.94
C LEU A 54 1.05 10.43 13.20
N TYR A 55 1.85 9.36 13.08
CA TYR A 55 2.16 8.48 14.18
C TYR A 55 3.04 9.18 15.22
N GLY A 56 4.12 9.85 14.81
CA GLY A 56 5.03 10.53 15.72
C GLY A 56 4.40 11.72 16.48
N SER A 57 3.48 12.44 15.83
CA SER A 57 2.86 13.65 16.40
C SER A 57 1.58 13.36 17.21
N LEU A 58 0.69 12.54 16.67
CA LEU A 58 -0.68 12.38 17.18
C LEU A 58 -0.94 10.97 17.70
N LEU A 59 -0.74 9.96 16.87
CA LEU A 59 -1.26 8.62 17.13
C LEU A 59 -0.47 7.87 18.21
N ARG A 60 0.81 8.22 18.41
CA ARG A 60 1.71 7.72 19.47
C ARG A 60 1.12 7.82 20.89
N ARG A 61 0.25 8.79 21.14
CA ARG A 61 -0.34 9.04 22.47
C ARG A 61 -1.65 8.29 22.70
N THR A 62 -2.17 7.65 21.66
CA THR A 62 -3.43 6.91 21.75
C THR A 62 -3.22 5.59 22.50
N PRO A 63 -4.24 5.09 23.22
CA PRO A 63 -4.17 3.80 23.91
C PRO A 63 -4.34 2.60 22.96
N LEU A 64 -4.55 2.85 21.66
CA LEU A 64 -4.78 1.80 20.68
C LEU A 64 -3.47 1.12 20.29
N PRO A 65 -3.49 -0.20 20.03
CA PRO A 65 -2.29 -0.88 19.59
C PRO A 65 -1.88 -0.40 18.20
N ALA A 66 -0.58 -0.23 17.97
CA ALA A 66 -0.06 0.40 16.75
C ALA A 66 -0.46 -0.35 15.46
N TRP A 67 -0.59 -1.68 15.51
CA TRP A 67 -1.06 -2.48 14.37
C TRP A 67 -2.50 -2.13 13.96
N LEU A 68 -3.36 -1.76 14.92
CA LEU A 68 -4.76 -1.39 14.64
C LEU A 68 -4.84 0.02 14.03
N LEU A 69 -4.03 0.95 14.53
CA LEU A 69 -3.88 2.27 13.92
C LEU A 69 -3.35 2.16 12.49
N GLY A 70 -2.38 1.26 12.27
CA GLY A 70 -1.87 0.92 10.96
C GLY A 70 -2.94 0.33 10.05
N ALA A 71 -3.76 -0.62 10.55
CA ALA A 71 -4.88 -1.19 9.80
C ALA A 71 -5.92 -0.13 9.40
N ALA A 72 -6.27 0.78 10.32
CA ALA A 72 -7.17 1.89 10.04
C ALA A 72 -6.61 2.83 8.96
N TYR A 73 -5.30 3.10 9.01
CA TYR A 73 -4.61 3.87 7.97
C TYR A 73 -4.63 3.13 6.63
N GLY A 74 -4.32 1.84 6.60
CA GLY A 74 -4.42 0.99 5.40
C GLY A 74 -5.82 1.01 4.79
N LEU A 75 -6.86 0.91 5.62
CA LEU A 75 -8.25 1.02 5.17
C LEU A 75 -8.56 2.39 4.56
N ALA A 76 -8.08 3.47 5.17
CA ALA A 76 -8.23 4.82 4.62
C ALA A 76 -7.53 4.96 3.25
N LEU A 77 -6.34 4.37 3.09
CA LEU A 77 -5.64 4.32 1.80
C LEU A 77 -6.43 3.55 0.75
N TYR A 78 -6.99 2.39 1.11
CA TYR A 78 -7.85 1.61 0.22
C TYR A 78 -9.03 2.44 -0.28
N VAL A 79 -9.73 3.13 0.63
CA VAL A 79 -10.86 4.00 0.26
C VAL A 79 -10.40 5.13 -0.66
N GLY A 80 -9.28 5.78 -0.36
CA GLY A 80 -8.70 6.80 -1.25
C GLY A 80 -8.35 6.25 -2.63
N ALA A 81 -7.71 5.09 -2.70
CA ALA A 81 -7.37 4.45 -3.97
C ALA A 81 -8.63 4.09 -4.77
N ALA A 82 -9.65 3.53 -4.13
CA ALA A 82 -10.92 3.18 -4.76
C ALA A 82 -11.64 4.40 -5.35
N LEU A 83 -11.61 5.54 -4.65
CA LEU A 83 -12.30 6.76 -5.08
C LEU A 83 -11.56 7.53 -6.18
N PHE A 84 -10.23 7.54 -6.16
CA PHE A 84 -9.45 8.46 -6.99
C PHE A 84 -8.53 7.79 -8.03
N VAL A 85 -8.17 6.52 -7.84
CA VAL A 85 -7.08 5.89 -8.61
C VAL A 85 -7.54 4.69 -9.44
N VAL A 86 -8.38 3.82 -8.87
CA VAL A 86 -8.74 2.54 -9.50
C VAL A 86 -9.36 2.74 -10.89
N GLY A 87 -10.27 3.70 -11.06
CA GLY A 87 -10.91 3.96 -12.36
C GLY A 87 -10.01 4.64 -13.40
N ALA A 88 -8.82 5.12 -13.00
CA ALA A 88 -7.90 5.86 -13.87
C ALA A 88 -6.63 5.06 -14.23
N THR A 89 -6.52 3.82 -13.77
CA THR A 89 -5.30 2.99 -13.90
C THR A 89 -5.64 1.54 -14.24
N GLY A 90 -4.63 0.72 -14.53
CA GLY A 90 -4.80 -0.74 -14.69
C GLY A 90 -5.16 -1.49 -13.40
N LEU A 91 -5.37 -0.79 -12.28
CA LEU A 91 -5.73 -1.38 -11.00
C LEU A 91 -7.18 -1.89 -10.97
N ALA A 92 -8.04 -1.46 -11.90
CA ALA A 92 -9.41 -1.97 -12.05
C ALA A 92 -9.46 -3.48 -12.38
N ASP A 93 -8.37 -4.06 -12.87
CA ASP A 93 -8.28 -5.50 -13.17
C ASP A 93 -8.12 -6.37 -11.93
N PHE A 94 -7.79 -5.80 -10.77
CA PHE A 94 -7.69 -6.54 -9.52
C PHE A 94 -9.06 -6.65 -8.85
N ALA A 95 -9.31 -7.77 -8.18
CA ALA A 95 -10.50 -7.89 -7.36
C ALA A 95 -10.41 -6.92 -6.17
N ALA A 96 -11.54 -6.31 -5.81
CA ALA A 96 -11.59 -5.31 -4.74
C ALA A 96 -11.02 -5.82 -3.40
N TRP A 97 -11.19 -7.11 -3.11
CA TRP A 97 -10.68 -7.74 -1.89
C TRP A 97 -9.15 -7.89 -1.89
N GLU A 98 -8.51 -8.06 -3.05
CA GLU A 98 -7.05 -8.16 -3.19
C GLU A 98 -6.41 -6.81 -2.89
N LEU A 99 -6.99 -5.74 -3.44
CA LEU A 99 -6.59 -4.37 -3.16
C LEU A 99 -6.79 -4.05 -1.67
N LEU A 100 -7.93 -4.42 -1.09
CA LEU A 100 -8.19 -4.24 0.34
C LEU A 100 -7.13 -4.96 1.19
N ALA A 101 -6.89 -6.25 0.91
CA ALA A 101 -5.92 -7.05 1.64
C ALA A 101 -4.51 -6.48 1.53
N ALA A 102 -4.09 -6.02 0.34
CA ALA A 102 -2.78 -5.45 0.11
C ALA A 102 -2.58 -4.13 0.90
N HIS A 103 -3.62 -3.28 0.96
CA HIS A 103 -3.59 -2.04 1.75
C HIS A 103 -3.60 -2.30 3.26
N LEU A 104 -4.39 -3.27 3.73
CA LEU A 104 -4.39 -3.68 5.14
C LEU A 104 -3.04 -4.24 5.54
N ALA A 105 -2.43 -5.12 4.73
CA ALA A 105 -1.10 -5.66 4.99
C ALA A 105 -0.03 -4.56 5.07
N TYR A 106 -0.10 -3.57 4.16
CA TYR A 106 0.78 -2.40 4.19
C TYR A 106 0.60 -1.60 5.49
N GLY A 107 -0.64 -1.24 5.82
CA GLY A 107 -0.96 -0.45 7.01
C GLY A 107 -0.56 -1.14 8.31
N VAL A 108 -0.92 -2.42 8.48
CA VAL A 108 -0.54 -3.24 9.64
C VAL A 108 0.98 -3.29 9.79
N THR A 109 1.72 -3.47 8.69
CA THR A 109 3.18 -3.51 8.74
C THR A 109 3.76 -2.18 9.22
N LEU A 110 3.27 -1.04 8.70
CA LEU A 110 3.70 0.28 9.18
C LEU A 110 3.41 0.44 10.67
N GLY A 111 2.22 0.05 11.13
CA GLY A 111 1.84 0.06 12.53
C GLY A 111 2.78 -0.77 13.41
N LEU A 112 3.10 -1.99 13.00
CA LEU A 112 4.00 -2.87 13.73
C LEU A 112 5.43 -2.31 13.79
N LEU A 113 5.96 -1.79 12.68
CA LEU A 113 7.30 -1.21 12.64
C LEU A 113 7.41 0.03 13.53
N SER A 114 6.43 0.93 13.49
CA SER A 114 6.39 2.12 14.35
C SER A 114 6.10 1.81 15.82
N GLY A 115 5.44 0.69 16.10
CA GLY A 115 5.23 0.21 17.47
C GLY A 115 6.52 -0.35 18.10
N ARG A 116 7.35 -1.04 17.29
CA ARG A 116 8.62 -1.63 17.75
C ARG A 116 9.69 -0.60 18.02
N SER A 117 9.81 0.45 17.18
CA SER A 117 10.79 1.52 17.37
C SER A 117 10.66 2.27 18.70
N ARG A 118 9.51 2.11 19.40
CA ARG A 118 9.27 2.67 20.73
C ARG A 118 9.85 1.83 21.87
N GLN A 119 10.07 0.53 21.69
CA GLN A 119 10.61 -0.34 22.75
C GLN A 119 12.12 -0.15 22.94
N ASP A 120 12.78 0.48 21.96
CA ASP A 120 14.23 0.67 21.91
C ASP A 120 14.67 2.12 22.26
N GLU A 121 13.72 3.04 22.54
CA GLU A 121 13.93 4.44 23.00
C GLU A 121 13.60 4.61 24.48
#